data_AF-A0A382THQ8-F1
#
_entry.id   AF-A0A382THQ8-F1
#
_cell.length_a   1.000
_cell.length_b   1.000
_cell.length_c   1.000
_cell.angle_alpha   90.00
_cell.angle_beta   90.00
_cell.angle_gamma   90.00
#
_symmetry.space_group_name_H-M   'P 1'
#
loop_
_entity.id
_entity.type
_entity.pdbx_description
1 polymer ?
#
loop_
_entity_poly.entity_id
_entity_poly.type
_entity_poly.pdbx_seq_one_letter_code
_entity_poly.pdbx_strand_id
1 'polypeptide(L)'
;MSEIREFQIEVTDEVLDDLKQRLSMTRWPNKETPEDWSQGIPLAYMKELCDYWQHEYDWRVREERLNQLPQFITEIDGVDIHFIHFPSAHENARPLIITHGWPGSVVEFHKVIEPLADPTAHGGNAEDAFHVVVPSLPGYGFSGKPKITGWGIEKIADVWGVLMARLGYDHYFAQGGDWGAMVTTHIGLQDKEHCDAIHLNM
;
A
#
# COMPACT_ATOMS: atom_id res chain seq x y z
N MET A 1 11.40 -8.95 -20.76
CA MET A 1 10.75 -8.65 -19.47
C MET A 1 11.09 -7.21 -19.10
N SER A 2 10.13 -6.43 -18.63
CA SER A 2 10.40 -5.05 -18.20
C SER A 2 11.25 -5.04 -16.93
N GLU A 3 12.17 -4.09 -16.83
CA GLU A 3 13.11 -3.96 -15.72
C GLU A 3 12.39 -3.54 -14.41
N ILE A 4 12.86 -4.04 -13.27
CA ILE A 4 12.48 -3.53 -11.94
C ILE A 4 13.42 -2.37 -11.63
N ARG A 5 12.85 -1.19 -11.35
CA ARG A 5 13.59 0.04 -11.10
C ARG A 5 13.40 0.46 -9.65
N GLU A 6 14.45 0.98 -9.02
CA GLU A 6 14.33 1.62 -7.70
C GLU A 6 13.37 2.81 -7.78
N PHE A 7 12.61 3.01 -6.71
CA PHE A 7 11.69 4.12 -6.54
C PHE A 7 11.93 4.79 -5.20
N GLN A 8 11.83 6.12 -5.20
CA GLN A 8 11.88 6.94 -4.00
C GLN A 8 10.73 7.94 -4.09
N ILE A 9 10.03 8.15 -2.97
CA ILE A 9 9.00 9.16 -2.86
C ILE A 9 9.69 10.52 -2.82
N GLU A 10 9.37 11.37 -3.78
CA GLU A 10 9.90 12.72 -3.86
C GLU A 10 8.77 13.70 -4.21
N VAL A 11 8.19 14.32 -3.19
CA VAL A 11 7.20 15.38 -3.35
C VAL A 11 7.91 16.73 -3.36
N THR A 12 7.66 17.57 -4.35
CA THR A 12 8.34 18.86 -4.45
C THR A 12 7.78 19.87 -3.44
N ASP A 13 8.59 20.86 -3.05
CA ASP A 13 8.14 21.91 -2.12
C ASP A 13 6.93 22.67 -2.68
N GLU A 14 6.85 22.85 -4.00
CA GLU A 14 5.70 23.51 -4.64
C GLU A 14 4.37 22.78 -4.38
N VAL A 15 4.39 21.45 -4.32
CA VAL A 15 3.19 20.65 -4.00
C VAL A 15 2.79 20.85 -2.53
N LEU A 16 3.78 20.91 -1.62
CA LEU A 16 3.53 21.11 -0.19
C LEU A 16 3.03 22.53 0.09
N ASP A 17 3.57 23.52 -0.61
CA ASP A 17 3.13 24.92 -0.51
C ASP A 17 1.71 25.11 -1.07
N ASP A 18 1.40 24.53 -2.23
CA ASP A 18 0.04 24.52 -2.79
C ASP A 18 -0.96 23.86 -1.83
N LEU A 19 -0.59 22.72 -1.23
CA LEU A 19 -1.39 22.06 -0.20
C LEU A 19 -1.68 22.99 0.99
N LYS A 20 -0.64 23.59 1.58
CA LYS A 20 -0.78 24.52 2.72
C LYS A 20 -1.65 25.72 2.37
N GLN A 21 -1.49 26.27 1.15
CA GLN A 21 -2.32 27.37 0.67
C GLN A 21 -3.80 26.94 0.59
N ARG A 22 -4.10 25.77 0.02
CA ARG A 22 -5.48 25.27 -0.07
C ARG A 22 -6.11 25.04 1.30
N LEU A 23 -5.37 24.46 2.25
CA LEU A 23 -5.83 24.27 3.63
C LEU A 23 -6.21 25.61 4.27
N SER A 24 -5.36 26.64 4.12
CA SER A 24 -5.58 27.99 4.65
C SER A 24 -6.79 28.71 4.06
N MET A 25 -7.15 28.38 2.81
CA MET A 25 -8.25 29.00 2.06
C MET A 25 -9.55 28.19 2.16
N THR A 26 -9.63 27.22 3.07
CA THR A 26 -10.80 26.35 3.21
C THR A 26 -12.08 27.15 3.50
N ARG A 27 -13.07 27.05 2.60
CA ARG A 27 -14.42 27.56 2.84
C ARG A 27 -15.25 26.51 3.57
N TRP A 28 -15.30 26.63 4.89
CA TRP A 28 -16.04 25.72 5.77
C TRP A 28 -17.56 25.73 5.52
N PRO A 29 -18.24 24.57 5.60
CA PRO A 29 -19.70 24.52 5.61
C PRO A 29 -20.27 25.02 6.94
N ASN A 30 -21.59 25.12 7.02
CA ASN A 30 -22.28 25.35 8.29
C ASN A 30 -22.07 24.17 9.23
N LYS A 31 -22.16 24.44 10.54
CA LYS A 31 -22.11 23.38 11.56
C LYS A 31 -23.25 22.38 11.35
N GLU A 32 -22.92 21.11 11.52
CA GLU A 32 -23.83 19.97 11.56
C GLU A 32 -24.92 20.15 12.65
N THR A 33 -26.06 19.49 12.44
CA THR A 33 -27.16 19.48 13.42
C THR A 33 -27.01 18.45 14.55
N PRO A 34 -26.52 17.21 14.31
CA PRO A 34 -26.31 16.27 15.41
C PRO A 34 -25.09 16.64 16.26
N GLU A 35 -25.04 16.10 17.48
CA GLU A 35 -23.88 16.20 18.38
C GLU A 35 -22.94 14.98 18.27
N ASP A 36 -23.22 14.07 17.34
CA ASP A 36 -22.47 12.84 17.07
C ASP A 36 -22.01 12.72 15.60
N TRP A 37 -21.51 11.55 15.21
CA TRP A 37 -20.99 11.27 13.87
C TRP A 37 -22.04 10.70 12.90
N SER A 38 -23.32 10.69 13.29
CA SER A 38 -24.39 10.00 12.53
C SER A 38 -24.62 10.54 11.11
N GLN A 39 -24.16 11.76 10.83
CA GLN A 39 -24.26 12.40 9.51
C GLN A 39 -22.90 12.71 8.87
N GLY A 40 -21.83 12.06 9.32
CA GLY A 40 -20.46 12.25 8.81
C GLY A 40 -19.55 12.94 9.82
N ILE A 41 -18.45 13.50 9.32
CA ILE A 41 -17.39 14.07 10.15
C ILE A 41 -17.85 15.40 10.78
N PRO A 42 -17.83 15.55 12.11
CA PRO A 42 -18.15 16.81 12.78
C PRO A 42 -17.24 17.96 12.34
N LEU A 43 -17.80 19.16 12.17
CA LEU A 43 -17.05 20.33 11.69
C LEU A 43 -15.90 20.70 12.63
N ALA A 44 -16.11 20.57 13.94
CA ALA A 44 -15.07 20.89 14.93
C ALA A 44 -13.83 19.99 14.76
N TYR A 45 -14.05 18.68 14.62
CA TYR A 45 -12.97 17.71 14.40
C TYR A 45 -12.24 17.96 13.08
N MET A 46 -12.96 18.21 11.99
CA MET A 46 -12.32 18.47 10.70
C MET A 46 -11.49 19.77 10.72
N LYS A 47 -11.92 20.79 11.45
CA LYS A 47 -11.13 22.03 11.64
C LYS A 47 -9.85 21.77 12.42
N GLU A 48 -9.93 21.01 13.52
CA GLU A 48 -8.76 20.61 14.31
C GLU A 48 -7.76 19.81 13.47
N LEU A 49 -8.23 18.81 12.72
CA LEU A 49 -7.39 18.00 11.83
C LEU A 49 -6.75 18.85 10.72
N CYS A 50 -7.49 19.79 10.13
CA CYS A 50 -6.97 20.70 9.10
C CYS A 50 -5.89 21.63 9.66
N ASP A 51 -6.11 22.17 10.87
CA ASP A 51 -5.15 23.04 11.56
C ASP A 51 -3.83 22.29 11.84
N TYR A 52 -3.92 21.10 12.43
CA TYR A 52 -2.77 20.23 12.64
C TYR A 52 -2.06 19.90 11.33
N TRP A 53 -2.80 19.55 10.27
CA TRP A 53 -2.20 19.21 8.98
C TRP A 53 -1.48 20.41 8.34
N GLN A 54 -2.04 21.61 8.47
CA GLN A 54 -1.45 22.82 7.90
C GLN A 54 -0.20 23.27 8.67
N HIS A 55 -0.19 23.13 10.00
CA HIS A 55 0.77 23.81 10.86
C HIS A 55 1.78 22.89 11.56
N GLU A 56 1.42 21.63 11.82
CA GLU A 56 2.22 20.73 12.67
C GLU A 56 2.65 19.44 11.94
N TYR A 57 1.84 18.95 11.01
CA TYR A 57 2.18 17.72 10.28
C TYR A 57 3.37 17.93 9.35
N ASP A 58 4.45 17.19 9.62
CA ASP A 58 5.66 17.23 8.81
C ASP A 58 5.66 16.11 7.75
N TRP A 59 5.40 16.49 6.50
CA TRP A 59 5.48 15.57 5.37
C TRP A 59 6.89 15.04 5.14
N ARG A 60 7.95 15.85 5.34
CA ARG A 60 9.34 15.44 5.05
C ARG A 60 9.78 14.32 5.98
N VAL A 61 9.41 14.40 7.26
CA VAL A 61 9.63 13.31 8.22
C VAL A 61 8.87 12.05 7.81
N ARG A 62 7.65 12.17 7.29
CA ARG A 62 6.88 11.02 6.82
C ARG A 62 7.48 10.40 5.56
N GLU A 63 7.88 11.23 4.61
CA GLU A 63 8.52 10.85 3.35
C GLU A 63 9.83 10.10 3.61
N GLU A 64 10.72 10.65 4.44
CA GLU A 64 11.96 9.99 4.85
C GLU A 64 11.68 8.61 5.46
N ARG A 65 10.71 8.52 6.36
CA ARG A 65 10.32 7.26 7.00
C ARG A 65 9.77 6.23 6.01
N LEU A 66 8.99 6.65 5.02
CA LEU A 66 8.48 5.73 3.99
C LEU A 66 9.61 5.26 3.08
N ASN A 67 10.54 6.14 2.74
CA ASN A 67 11.72 5.86 1.92
C ASN A 67 12.77 4.97 2.59
N GLN A 68 12.68 4.74 3.91
CA GLN A 68 13.46 3.70 4.59
C GLN A 68 13.08 2.28 4.13
N LEU A 69 11.88 2.09 3.59
CA LEU A 69 11.47 0.83 3.00
C LEU A 69 11.95 0.76 1.53
N PRO A 70 12.55 -0.37 1.09
CA PRO A 70 12.94 -0.54 -0.30
C PRO A 70 11.70 -0.54 -1.21
N GLN A 71 11.60 0.47 -2.07
CA GLN A 71 10.49 0.67 -2.99
C GLN A 71 10.98 0.55 -4.42
N PHE A 72 10.10 0.01 -5.27
CA PHE A 72 10.39 -0.29 -6.66
C PHE A 72 9.21 0.01 -7.55
N ILE A 73 9.48 0.17 -8.83
CA ILE A 73 8.48 0.32 -9.87
C ILE A 73 8.80 -0.57 -11.07
N THR A 74 7.79 -1.20 -11.65
CA THR A 74 7.96 -2.01 -12.86
C THR A 74 6.70 -1.97 -13.73
N GLU A 75 6.86 -1.95 -15.05
CA GLU A 75 5.72 -1.93 -15.96
C GLU A 75 5.14 -3.34 -16.13
N ILE A 76 3.85 -3.50 -15.88
CA ILE A 76 3.08 -4.71 -16.16
C ILE A 76 1.83 -4.29 -16.94
N ASP A 77 1.67 -4.85 -18.14
CA ASP A 77 0.54 -4.56 -19.04
C ASP A 77 0.31 -3.06 -19.31
N GLY A 78 1.40 -2.31 -19.48
CA GLY A 78 1.38 -0.89 -19.78
C GLY A 78 1.04 0.02 -18.60
N VAL A 79 1.04 -0.51 -17.37
CA VAL A 79 0.89 0.26 -16.13
C VAL A 79 2.12 0.08 -15.27
N ASP A 80 2.71 1.19 -14.84
CA ASP A 80 3.77 1.20 -13.84
C ASP A 80 3.20 0.80 -12.47
N ILE A 81 3.65 -0.34 -11.95
CA ILE A 81 3.25 -0.86 -10.64
C ILE A 81 4.31 -0.49 -9.63
N HIS A 82 3.93 0.32 -8.65
CA HIS A 82 4.73 0.58 -7.46
C HIS A 82 4.56 -0.54 -6.44
N PHE A 83 5.64 -0.95 -5.79
CA PHE A 83 5.60 -1.88 -4.67
C PHE A 83 6.78 -1.70 -3.72
N ILE A 84 6.56 -2.02 -2.44
CA ILE A 84 7.63 -2.25 -1.46
C ILE A 84 8.05 -3.71 -1.58
N HIS A 85 9.35 -3.99 -1.55
CA HIS A 85 9.88 -5.34 -1.46
C HIS A 85 10.94 -5.42 -0.37
N PHE A 86 10.61 -6.12 0.71
CA PHE A 86 11.47 -6.28 1.88
C PHE A 86 11.84 -7.75 2.03
N PRO A 87 13.00 -8.19 1.51
CA PRO A 87 13.45 -9.57 1.66
C PRO A 87 13.88 -9.84 3.11
N SER A 88 13.43 -10.96 3.67
CA SER A 88 13.98 -11.50 4.91
C SER A 88 15.42 -11.99 4.75
N ALA A 89 16.19 -11.91 5.84
CA ALA A 89 17.52 -12.52 5.96
C ALA A 89 17.47 -14.01 6.37
N HIS A 90 16.29 -14.55 6.72
CA HIS A 90 16.12 -15.95 7.12
C HIS A 90 15.97 -16.85 5.87
N GLU A 91 16.77 -17.91 5.78
CA GLU A 91 16.89 -18.78 4.58
C GLU A 91 15.56 -19.41 4.14
N ASN A 92 14.68 -19.71 5.08
CA ASN A 92 13.39 -20.37 4.82
C ASN A 92 12.20 -19.40 4.85
N ALA A 93 12.44 -18.10 4.74
CA ALA A 93 11.37 -17.12 4.75
C ALA A 93 10.43 -17.33 3.55
N ARG A 94 9.13 -17.30 3.80
CA ARG A 94 8.12 -17.58 2.78
C ARG A 94 7.75 -16.29 2.04
N PRO A 95 7.63 -16.27 0.70
CA PRO A 95 7.18 -15.07 0.00
C PRO A 95 5.72 -14.75 0.34
N LEU A 96 5.42 -13.50 0.66
CA LEU A 96 4.09 -13.02 1.02
C LEU A 96 3.78 -11.71 0.30
N ILE A 97 2.72 -11.71 -0.52
CA ILE A 97 2.18 -10.49 -1.12
C ILE A 97 1.00 -9.97 -0.29
N ILE A 98 1.04 -8.69 0.09
CA ILE A 98 0.03 -8.04 0.93
C ILE A 98 -0.63 -6.90 0.17
N THR A 99 -1.94 -6.98 -0.06
CA THR A 99 -2.69 -5.99 -0.85
C THR A 99 -3.58 -5.12 0.05
N HIS A 100 -3.46 -3.79 -0.06
CA HIS A 100 -4.35 -2.84 0.62
C HIS A 100 -5.73 -2.72 -0.07
N GLY A 101 -6.65 -2.00 0.59
CA GLY A 101 -7.97 -1.67 0.06
C GLY A 101 -8.19 -0.19 -0.25
N TRP A 102 -9.45 0.25 -0.22
CA TRP A 102 -9.91 1.64 -0.31
C TRP A 102 -10.67 2.01 0.97
N PRO A 103 -10.45 3.22 1.55
CA PRO A 103 -9.55 4.29 1.13
C PRO A 103 -8.11 4.11 1.64
N GLY A 104 -7.62 2.87 1.67
CA GLY A 104 -6.31 2.47 2.18
C GLY A 104 -5.12 2.73 1.24
N SER A 105 -3.93 2.34 1.69
CA SER A 105 -2.67 2.38 0.93
C SER A 105 -1.58 1.52 1.57
N VAL A 106 -0.44 1.37 0.90
CA VAL A 106 0.74 0.65 1.42
C VAL A 106 1.25 1.17 2.77
N VAL A 107 0.89 2.41 3.14
CA VAL A 107 1.21 3.03 4.43
C VAL A 107 0.67 2.21 5.61
N GLU A 108 -0.44 1.48 5.45
CA GLU A 108 -1.06 0.68 6.51
C GLU A 108 -0.09 -0.37 7.09
N PHE A 109 0.82 -0.87 6.27
CA PHE A 109 1.67 -2.01 6.62
C PHE A 109 3.02 -1.64 7.22
N HIS A 110 3.33 -0.34 7.35
CA HIS A 110 4.67 0.13 7.80
C HIS A 110 5.10 -0.38 9.19
N LYS A 111 4.17 -0.88 10.02
CA LYS A 111 4.48 -1.44 11.34
C LYS A 111 4.62 -2.96 11.35
N VAL A 112 4.25 -3.64 10.26
CA VAL A 112 4.24 -5.11 10.19
C VAL A 112 5.25 -5.66 9.19
N ILE A 113 5.70 -4.87 8.21
CA ILE A 113 6.69 -5.30 7.21
C ILE A 113 7.97 -5.84 7.88
N GLU A 114 8.62 -5.05 8.75
CA GLU A 114 9.85 -5.48 9.44
C GLU A 114 9.61 -6.66 10.39
N PRO A 115 8.60 -6.67 11.28
CA PRO A 115 8.32 -7.84 12.12
C PRO A 115 8.02 -9.13 11.36
N LEU A 116 7.40 -9.05 10.17
CA LEU A 116 7.17 -10.22 9.32
C LEU A 116 8.45 -10.67 8.63
N ALA A 117 9.32 -9.74 8.24
CA ALA A 117 10.56 -10.07 7.55
C ALA A 117 11.70 -10.49 8.48
N ASP A 118 11.81 -9.90 9.66
CA ASP A 118 12.79 -10.29 10.68
C ASP A 118 12.12 -10.53 12.04
N PRO A 119 11.33 -11.61 12.16
CA PRO A 119 10.64 -11.91 13.41
C PRO A 119 11.60 -12.04 14.60
N THR A 120 12.85 -12.46 14.39
CA THR A 120 13.82 -12.65 15.48
C THR A 120 14.25 -11.35 16.14
N ALA A 121 14.34 -10.24 15.41
CA ALA A 121 14.57 -8.91 15.97
C ALA A 121 13.34 -8.35 16.73
N HIS A 122 12.18 -8.97 16.53
CA HIS A 122 10.89 -8.52 17.06
C HIS A 122 10.24 -9.54 18.03
N GLY A 123 10.99 -10.53 18.51
CA GLY A 123 10.55 -11.49 19.54
C GLY A 123 9.76 -12.71 19.03
N GLY A 124 9.74 -12.94 17.72
CA GLY A 124 9.22 -14.16 17.08
C GLY A 124 10.32 -15.16 16.71
N ASN A 125 9.94 -16.22 15.98
CA ASN A 125 10.87 -17.28 15.55
C ASN A 125 11.28 -17.10 14.09
N ALA A 126 12.49 -17.55 13.72
CA ALA A 126 12.99 -17.50 12.35
C ALA A 126 12.11 -18.27 11.34
N GLU A 127 11.43 -19.34 11.79
CA GLU A 127 10.52 -20.15 10.97
C GLU A 127 9.23 -19.40 10.58
N ASP A 128 8.90 -18.31 11.28
CA ASP A 128 7.73 -17.48 11.01
C ASP A 128 8.02 -16.36 10.00
N ALA A 129 9.24 -16.28 9.45
CA ALA A 129 9.67 -15.18 8.59
C ALA A 129 9.04 -15.21 7.19
N PHE A 130 8.88 -14.01 6.61
CA PHE A 130 8.38 -13.81 5.25
C PHE A 130 9.28 -12.88 4.43
N HIS A 131 9.43 -13.14 3.13
CA HIS A 131 9.80 -12.07 2.20
C HIS A 131 8.54 -11.26 1.90
N VAL A 132 8.51 -9.97 2.23
CA VAL A 132 7.28 -9.18 2.20
C VAL A 132 7.23 -8.31 0.94
N VAL A 133 6.16 -8.46 0.15
CA VAL A 133 5.88 -7.66 -1.05
C VAL A 133 4.57 -6.91 -0.84
N VAL A 134 4.58 -5.58 -0.96
CA VAL A 134 3.42 -4.72 -0.72
C VAL A 134 3.20 -3.80 -1.90
N PRO A 135 2.41 -4.19 -2.90
CA PRO A 135 2.14 -3.35 -4.04
C PRO A 135 1.07 -2.28 -3.75
N SER A 136 1.20 -1.15 -4.42
CA SER A 136 0.11 -0.18 -4.57
C SER A 136 -0.83 -0.65 -5.66
N LEU A 137 -2.14 -0.71 -5.38
CA LEU A 137 -3.14 -1.07 -6.39
C LEU A 137 -3.04 -0.18 -7.65
N PRO A 138 -3.30 -0.70 -8.85
CA PRO A 138 -3.33 0.11 -10.08
C PRO A 138 -4.29 1.30 -9.94
N GLY A 139 -3.80 2.51 -10.19
CA GLY A 139 -4.53 3.76 -9.98
C GLY A 139 -4.53 4.31 -8.55
N TYR A 140 -3.84 3.66 -7.60
CA TYR A 140 -3.70 4.08 -6.22
C TYR A 140 -2.26 4.50 -5.89
N GLY A 141 -2.14 5.52 -5.04
CA GLY A 141 -0.86 6.00 -4.52
C GLY A 141 0.16 6.26 -5.63
N PHE A 142 1.27 5.53 -5.57
CA PHE A 142 2.40 5.66 -6.49
C PHE A 142 2.33 4.75 -7.73
N SER A 143 1.33 3.88 -7.84
CA SER A 143 1.11 3.10 -9.07
C SER A 143 0.45 3.97 -10.14
N GLY A 144 0.83 3.71 -11.39
CA GLY A 144 0.26 4.35 -12.56
C GLY A 144 -1.25 4.13 -12.67
N LYS A 145 -1.93 5.08 -13.32
CA LYS A 145 -3.37 5.01 -13.58
C LYS A 145 -3.60 4.27 -14.91
N PRO A 146 -4.39 3.18 -14.91
CA PRO A 146 -4.79 2.54 -16.16
C PRO A 146 -5.41 3.52 -17.17
N LYS A 147 -5.01 3.40 -18.44
CA LYS A 147 -5.53 4.22 -19.55
C LYS A 147 -6.68 3.57 -20.31
N ILE A 148 -6.96 2.30 -20.02
CA ILE A 148 -8.02 1.50 -20.65
C ILE A 148 -8.89 0.85 -19.57
N THR A 149 -10.12 0.50 -19.93
CA THR A 149 -11.03 -0.29 -19.09
C THR A 149 -10.52 -1.73 -18.90
N GLY A 150 -11.08 -2.44 -17.91
CA GLY A 150 -10.78 -3.87 -17.69
C GLY A 150 -9.83 -4.16 -16.52
N TRP A 151 -9.44 -3.15 -15.75
CA TRP A 151 -8.68 -3.31 -14.50
C TRP A 151 -9.62 -3.63 -13.33
N GLY A 152 -10.23 -4.82 -13.39
CA GLY A 152 -10.98 -5.45 -12.30
C GLY A 152 -10.08 -6.26 -11.37
N ILE A 153 -10.66 -6.80 -10.28
CA ILE A 153 -9.95 -7.59 -9.27
C ILE A 153 -9.28 -8.84 -9.86
N GLU A 154 -9.91 -9.46 -10.87
CA GLU A 154 -9.39 -10.60 -11.62
C GLU A 154 -8.11 -10.25 -12.36
N LYS A 155 -8.08 -9.06 -12.99
CA LYS A 155 -6.92 -8.59 -13.74
C LYS A 155 -5.77 -8.23 -12.81
N ILE A 156 -6.08 -7.62 -11.67
CA ILE A 156 -5.08 -7.22 -10.67
C ILE A 156 -4.44 -8.48 -10.05
N ALA A 157 -5.22 -9.53 -9.78
CA ALA A 157 -4.69 -10.80 -9.32
C ALA A 157 -3.71 -11.44 -10.33
N ASP A 158 -4.02 -11.44 -11.63
CA ASP A 158 -3.07 -11.87 -12.66
C ASP A 158 -1.78 -11.03 -12.64
N VAL A 159 -1.90 -9.70 -12.47
CA VAL A 159 -0.74 -8.78 -12.39
C VAL A 159 0.12 -9.07 -11.15
N TRP A 160 -0.48 -9.47 -10.03
CA TRP A 160 0.24 -9.92 -8.84
C TRP A 160 1.00 -11.23 -9.07
N GLY A 161 0.43 -12.20 -9.77
CA GLY A 161 1.16 -13.40 -10.19
C GLY A 161 2.37 -13.05 -11.06
N VAL A 162 2.21 -12.14 -12.04
CA VAL A 162 3.33 -11.65 -12.87
C VAL A 162 4.39 -10.92 -12.04
N LEU A 163 3.98 -10.11 -11.05
CA LEU A 163 4.91 -9.41 -10.16
C LEU A 163 5.73 -10.40 -9.33
N MET A 164 5.07 -11.39 -8.70
CA MET A 164 5.75 -12.40 -7.88
C MET A 164 6.71 -13.26 -8.71
N ALA A 165 6.29 -13.69 -9.90
CA ALA A 165 7.18 -14.41 -10.83
C ALA A 165 8.38 -13.56 -11.27
N ARG A 166 8.20 -12.26 -11.51
CA ARG A 166 9.30 -11.34 -11.87
C ARG A 166 10.29 -11.14 -10.72
N LEU A 167 9.83 -11.25 -9.47
CA LEU A 167 10.67 -11.25 -8.27
C LEU A 167 11.35 -12.61 -8.01
N GLY A 168 11.07 -13.63 -8.82
CA GLY A 168 11.65 -14.98 -8.70
C GLY A 168 10.96 -15.86 -7.67
N TYR A 169 9.71 -15.55 -7.30
CA TYR A 169 8.93 -16.36 -6.37
C TYR A 169 8.02 -17.31 -7.14
N ASP A 170 8.45 -18.58 -7.22
CA ASP A 170 7.66 -19.67 -7.82
C ASP A 170 6.51 -20.12 -6.89
N HIS A 171 6.64 -19.90 -5.58
CA HIS A 171 5.62 -20.20 -4.58
C HIS A 171 5.45 -19.01 -3.62
N TYR A 172 4.21 -18.66 -3.30
CA TYR A 172 3.94 -17.53 -2.41
C TYR A 172 2.59 -17.62 -1.69
N PHE A 173 2.49 -16.87 -0.61
CA PHE A 173 1.27 -16.64 0.15
C PHE A 173 0.68 -15.29 -0.23
N ALA A 174 -0.64 -15.15 -0.17
CA ALA A 174 -1.31 -13.88 -0.45
C ALA A 174 -2.19 -13.44 0.72
N GLN A 175 -2.15 -12.16 1.06
CA GLN A 175 -2.96 -11.56 2.12
C GLN A 175 -3.63 -10.27 1.68
N GLY A 176 -4.87 -10.06 2.11
CA GLY A 176 -5.57 -8.80 1.87
C GLY A 176 -6.79 -8.56 2.77
N GLY A 177 -7.13 -7.29 2.96
CA GLY A 177 -8.40 -6.81 3.51
C GLY A 177 -9.13 -5.95 2.47
N ASP A 178 -10.43 -5.68 2.63
CA ASP A 178 -11.23 -4.84 1.71
C ASP A 178 -11.04 -5.24 0.21
N TRP A 179 -10.69 -4.33 -0.71
CA TRP A 179 -10.38 -4.68 -2.10
C TRP A 179 -9.21 -5.66 -2.21
N GLY A 180 -8.22 -5.54 -1.32
CA GLY A 180 -7.14 -6.50 -1.21
C GLY A 180 -7.66 -7.91 -0.94
N ALA A 181 -8.69 -8.09 -0.10
CA ALA A 181 -9.29 -9.40 0.14
C ALA A 181 -9.95 -9.97 -1.13
N MET A 182 -10.59 -9.12 -1.93
CA MET A 182 -11.19 -9.52 -3.20
C MET A 182 -10.13 -9.91 -4.24
N VAL A 183 -9.03 -9.16 -4.33
CA VAL A 183 -7.88 -9.50 -5.19
C VAL A 183 -7.20 -10.79 -4.72
N THR A 184 -6.90 -10.92 -3.43
CA THR A 184 -6.31 -12.13 -2.83
C THR A 184 -7.17 -13.37 -3.05
N THR A 185 -8.51 -13.23 -2.97
CA THR A 185 -9.43 -14.32 -3.32
C THR A 185 -9.25 -14.75 -4.78
N HIS A 186 -9.11 -13.79 -5.71
CA HIS A 186 -8.90 -14.10 -7.12
C HIS A 186 -7.54 -14.72 -7.41
N ILE A 187 -6.48 -14.31 -6.69
CA ILE A 187 -5.19 -15.02 -6.72
C ILE A 187 -5.39 -16.50 -6.41
N GLY A 188 -6.05 -16.85 -5.30
CA GLY A 188 -6.30 -18.24 -4.93
C GLY A 188 -7.18 -19.02 -5.92
N LEU A 189 -7.98 -18.32 -6.75
CA LEU A 189 -8.81 -18.93 -7.79
C LEU A 189 -8.07 -19.10 -9.12
N GLN A 190 -7.15 -18.20 -9.46
CA GLN A 190 -6.51 -18.11 -10.77
C GLN A 190 -5.10 -18.71 -10.78
N ASP A 191 -4.32 -18.49 -9.73
CA ASP A 191 -2.90 -18.85 -9.65
C ASP A 191 -2.65 -20.06 -8.73
N LYS A 192 -3.36 -21.15 -8.99
CA LYS A 192 -3.37 -22.36 -8.13
C LYS A 192 -2.05 -23.13 -8.11
N GLU A 193 -1.18 -22.88 -9.08
CA GLU A 193 0.11 -23.56 -9.19
C GLU A 193 1.16 -22.93 -8.27
N HIS A 194 1.11 -21.60 -8.10
CA HIS A 194 2.12 -20.84 -7.37
C HIS A 194 1.61 -20.27 -6.03
N CYS A 195 0.30 -20.04 -5.87
CA CYS A 195 -0.25 -19.54 -4.60
C CYS A 195 -0.52 -20.69 -3.62
N ASP A 196 0.29 -20.79 -2.56
CA ASP A 196 0.23 -21.88 -1.58
C ASP A 196 -0.99 -21.74 -0.63
N ALA A 197 -1.29 -20.51 -0.20
CA ALA A 197 -2.47 -20.21 0.61
C ALA A 197 -2.82 -18.72 0.60
N ILE A 198 -4.07 -18.45 0.99
CA ILE A 198 -4.60 -17.09 1.15
C ILE A 198 -4.99 -16.80 2.60
N HIS A 199 -4.82 -15.55 3.04
CA HIS A 199 -5.30 -15.04 4.32
C HIS A 199 -6.11 -13.75 4.14
N LEU A 200 -7.29 -13.67 4.76
CA LEU A 200 -8.21 -12.55 4.60
C LEU A 200 -8.59 -11.98 5.98
N ASN A 201 -8.70 -10.65 6.10
CA ASN A 201 -9.07 -9.97 7.34
C ASN A 201 -10.08 -8.82 7.14
N MET A 202 -11.04 -9.03 6.23
CA MET A 202 -12.12 -8.09 5.94
C MET A 202 -13.20 -8.12 7.02
#